data_AF-A0A8X6TI52-F1
#
_entry.id   AF-A0A8X6TI52-F1
#
_cell.length_a   1.000
_cell.length_b   1.000
_cell.length_c   1.000
_cell.angle_alpha   90.00
_cell.angle_beta   90.00
_cell.angle_gamma   90.00
#
_symmetry.space_group_name_H-M   'P 1'
#
loop_
_entity.id
_entity.type
_entity.pdbx_description
1 polymer ?
#
loop_
_entity_poly.entity_id
_entity_poly.type
_entity_poly.pdbx_seq_one_letter_code
_entity_poly.pdbx_strand_id
1 'polypeptide(L)'
;MESQFILAGITIEITKFTHIISALQLEELDIVGDIILNPPAEKPYTTLRNRLSSQYADSEEQRLRDLISGMQLSDSKPSRLLLEIRCKAENRMTEELLKSLFLQRLTTYVQQILAISNDQLEKLAEMADGIMAATSHTLSIHEIDAENQGLKISMLMDISSRLSRLETRERSTSSGPKRRFRRRSASRNSGN
;
A
#
# COMPACT_ATOMS: atom_id res chain seq x y z
N MET A 1 -24.41 -25.17 24.61
CA MET A 1 -23.55 -26.29 25.09
C MET A 1 -23.62 -26.40 26.61
N GLU A 2 -23.02 -25.49 27.39
CA GLU A 2 -23.04 -25.55 28.87
C GLU A 2 -24.46 -25.62 29.46
N SER A 3 -25.41 -24.88 28.88
CA SER A 3 -26.82 -24.87 29.26
C SER A 3 -27.52 -26.23 29.09
N GLN A 4 -27.15 -27.03 28.08
CA GLN A 4 -27.74 -28.36 27.86
C GLN A 4 -27.24 -29.36 28.91
N PHE A 5 -25.97 -29.29 29.31
CA PHE A 5 -25.44 -30.13 30.38
C PHE A 5 -26.06 -29.79 31.74
N ILE A 6 -26.27 -28.51 32.01
CA ILE A 6 -26.96 -28.05 33.24
C ILE A 6 -28.41 -28.54 33.25
N LEU A 7 -29.13 -28.42 32.14
CA LEU A 7 -30.52 -28.90 32.03
C LEU A 7 -30.63 -30.43 32.13
N ALA A 8 -29.66 -31.17 31.61
CA ALA A 8 -29.62 -32.63 31.67
C ALA A 8 -29.05 -33.18 32.99
N GLY A 9 -28.62 -32.32 33.93
CA GLY A 9 -28.01 -32.74 35.20
C GLY A 9 -26.63 -33.39 35.04
N ILE A 10 -25.97 -33.21 33.90
CA ILE A 10 -24.66 -33.82 33.60
C ILE A 10 -23.57 -32.97 34.23
N THR A 11 -23.10 -33.40 35.40
CA THR A 11 -22.02 -32.73 36.16
C THR A 11 -20.66 -33.41 35.98
N ILE A 12 -20.66 -34.67 35.54
CA ILE A 12 -19.45 -35.49 35.36
C ILE A 12 -18.73 -35.10 34.07
N GLU A 13 -17.46 -34.70 34.17
CA GLU A 13 -16.68 -34.24 33.02
C GLU A 13 -16.45 -35.31 31.95
N ILE A 14 -16.29 -36.58 32.33
CA ILE A 14 -16.17 -37.69 31.38
C ILE A 14 -17.44 -37.83 30.55
N THR A 15 -18.62 -37.70 31.16
CA THR A 15 -19.91 -37.75 30.45
C THR A 15 -20.10 -36.55 29.53
N LYS A 16 -19.64 -35.35 29.94
CA LYS A 16 -19.63 -34.18 29.04
C LYS A 16 -18.67 -34.38 27.86
N PHE A 17 -17.49 -34.94 28.11
CA PHE A 17 -16.47 -35.22 27.11
C PHE A 17 -16.96 -36.21 26.05
N THR A 18 -17.56 -37.34 26.46
CA THR A 18 -18.12 -38.32 25.52
C THR A 18 -19.29 -37.75 24.72
N HIS A 19 -20.14 -36.92 25.35
CA HIS A 19 -21.23 -36.27 24.66
C HIS A 19 -20.74 -35.28 23.59
N ILE A 20 -19.74 -34.45 23.91
CA ILE A 20 -19.15 -33.56 22.91
C ILE A 20 -18.51 -34.36 21.77
N ILE A 21 -17.68 -35.36 22.07
CA ILE A 21 -17.05 -36.18 21.02
C ILE A 21 -18.08 -36.77 20.05
N SER A 22 -19.23 -37.23 20.56
CA SER A 22 -20.30 -37.77 19.73
C SER A 22 -21.00 -36.72 18.85
N ALA A 23 -20.87 -35.44 19.18
CA ALA A 23 -21.49 -34.33 18.48
C ALA A 23 -20.52 -33.54 17.58
N LEU A 24 -19.20 -33.78 17.68
CA LEU A 24 -18.18 -33.11 16.89
C LEU A 24 -18.16 -33.63 15.44
N GLN A 25 -17.85 -32.74 14.51
CA GLN A 25 -17.65 -33.06 13.09
C GLN A 25 -16.24 -33.59 12.83
N LEU A 26 -16.03 -34.25 11.67
CA LEU A 26 -14.74 -34.85 11.31
C LEU A 26 -13.57 -33.85 11.35
N GLU A 27 -13.83 -32.61 10.92
CA GLU A 27 -12.84 -31.52 10.90
C GLU A 27 -12.41 -31.10 12.32
N GLU A 28 -13.36 -31.06 13.26
CA GLU A 28 -13.09 -30.73 14.65
C GLU A 28 -12.37 -31.87 15.37
N LEU A 29 -12.66 -33.12 14.98
CA LEU A 29 -12.06 -34.33 15.53
C LEU A 29 -10.57 -34.43 15.22
N ASP A 30 -10.14 -33.96 14.04
CA ASP A 30 -8.72 -33.91 13.65
C ASP A 30 -7.95 -32.91 14.54
N ILE A 31 -8.58 -31.79 14.87
CA ILE A 31 -7.98 -30.71 15.68
C ILE A 31 -7.79 -31.09 17.15
N VAL A 32 -8.69 -31.93 17.69
CA VAL A 32 -8.66 -32.39 19.10
C VAL A 32 -8.30 -33.87 19.23
N GLY A 33 -7.84 -34.51 18.14
CA GLY A 33 -7.53 -35.93 18.10
C GLY A 33 -6.45 -36.34 19.10
N ASP A 34 -5.50 -35.45 19.39
CA ASP A 34 -4.48 -35.61 20.42
C ASP A 34 -5.07 -35.71 21.84
N ILE A 35 -6.07 -34.87 22.15
CA ILE A 35 -6.80 -34.86 23.43
C ILE A 35 -7.71 -36.10 23.54
N ILE A 36 -8.25 -36.59 22.42
CA ILE A 36 -9.05 -37.82 22.38
C ILE A 36 -8.17 -39.05 22.59
N LEU A 37 -6.99 -39.10 21.97
CA LEU A 37 -6.03 -40.19 22.07
C LEU A 37 -5.36 -40.26 23.44
N ASN A 38 -5.08 -39.11 24.06
CA ASN A 38 -4.50 -39.00 25.39
C ASN A 38 -5.33 -38.05 26.28
N PRO A 39 -6.46 -38.51 26.84
CA PRO A 39 -7.32 -37.66 27.66
C PRO A 39 -6.63 -37.29 28.99
N PRO A 40 -6.60 -36.00 29.36
CA PRO A 40 -6.08 -35.55 30.66
C PRO A 40 -6.88 -36.16 31.82
N ALA A 41 -6.18 -36.65 32.85
CA ALA A 41 -6.80 -37.39 33.96
C ALA A 41 -7.72 -36.55 34.86
N GLU A 42 -7.47 -35.26 34.99
CA GLU A 42 -8.25 -34.40 35.90
C GLU A 42 -9.43 -33.71 35.23
N LYS A 43 -9.25 -33.13 34.03
CA LYS A 43 -10.29 -32.35 33.35
C LYS A 43 -10.32 -32.49 31.82
N PRO A 44 -10.85 -33.61 31.29
CA PRO A 44 -10.86 -33.88 29.85
C PRO A 44 -11.78 -32.92 29.08
N TYR A 45 -12.98 -32.64 29.60
CA TYR A 45 -13.93 -31.73 28.97
C TYR A 45 -13.44 -30.29 28.88
N THR A 46 -12.89 -29.74 29.97
CA THR A 46 -12.47 -28.33 29.98
C THR A 46 -11.29 -28.10 29.04
N THR A 47 -10.36 -29.06 28.98
CA THR A 47 -9.21 -28.99 28.08
C THR A 47 -9.65 -29.02 26.61
N LEU A 48 -10.55 -29.95 26.27
CA LEU A 48 -11.15 -30.04 24.94
C LEU A 48 -11.91 -28.76 24.57
N ARG A 49 -12.78 -28.27 25.47
CA ARG A 49 -13.55 -27.03 25.26
C ARG A 49 -12.64 -25.83 25.04
N ASN A 50 -11.61 -25.66 25.88
CA ASN A 50 -10.66 -24.55 25.75
C ASN A 50 -9.90 -24.62 24.43
N ARG A 51 -9.47 -25.82 24.00
CA ARG A 51 -8.79 -26.02 22.72
C ARG A 51 -9.70 -25.65 21.55
N LEU A 52 -10.94 -26.13 21.57
CA LEU A 52 -11.93 -25.82 20.55
C LEU A 52 -12.20 -24.31 20.51
N SER A 53 -12.45 -23.69 21.67
CA SER A 53 -12.66 -22.25 21.78
C SER A 53 -11.47 -21.42 21.29
N SER A 54 -10.23 -21.85 21.58
CA SER A 54 -9.03 -21.19 21.05
C SER A 54 -8.97 -21.27 19.53
N GLN A 55 -9.20 -22.45 18.95
CA GLN A 55 -9.14 -22.65 17.50
C GLN A 55 -10.22 -21.86 16.76
N TYR A 56 -11.43 -21.83 17.30
CA TYR A 56 -12.51 -21.01 16.75
C TYR A 56 -12.22 -19.51 16.91
N ALA A 57 -11.61 -19.09 18.02
CA ALA A 57 -11.17 -17.70 18.20
C ALA A 57 -10.08 -17.31 17.19
N ASP A 58 -9.09 -18.17 16.97
CA ASP A 58 -8.02 -17.97 15.98
C ASP A 58 -8.58 -17.89 14.55
N SER A 59 -9.52 -18.78 14.22
CA SER A 59 -10.22 -18.76 12.92
C SER A 59 -11.04 -17.48 12.73
N GLU A 60 -11.69 -16.99 13.78
CA GLU A 60 -12.47 -15.75 13.74
C GLU A 60 -11.56 -14.52 13.60
N GLU A 61 -10.46 -14.48 14.35
CA GLU A 61 -9.44 -13.45 14.23
C GLU A 61 -8.86 -13.40 12.81
N GLN A 62 -8.56 -14.57 12.23
CA GLN A 62 -8.06 -14.68 10.86
C GLN A 62 -9.09 -14.16 9.85
N ARG A 63 -10.37 -14.52 10.02
CA ARG A 63 -11.45 -14.00 9.18
C ARG A 63 -11.60 -12.49 9.30
N LEU A 64 -11.45 -11.93 10.50
CA LEU A 64 -11.46 -10.48 10.72
C LEU A 64 -10.25 -9.81 10.07
N ARG A 65 -9.06 -10.41 10.18
CA ARG A 65 -7.85 -9.94 9.47
C ARG A 65 -8.06 -9.90 7.98
N ASP A 66 -8.64 -10.94 7.39
CA ASP A 66 -8.92 -11.00 5.95
C ASP A 66 -9.95 -9.94 5.53
N LEU A 67 -11.01 -9.75 6.33
CA LEU A 67 -12.02 -8.73 6.09
C LEU A 67 -11.43 -7.31 6.13
N ILE A 68 -10.66 -7.01 7.17
CA ILE A 68 -9.93 -5.74 7.31
C ILE A 68 -8.90 -5.61 6.17
N SER A 69 -8.31 -6.73 5.76
CA SER A 69 -7.33 -6.74 4.70
C SER A 69 -7.90 -6.53 3.30
N GLY A 70 -9.19 -6.77 3.10
CA GLY A 70 -9.92 -6.43 1.88
C GLY A 70 -10.31 -4.96 1.78
N MET A 71 -10.17 -4.17 2.85
CA MET A 71 -10.58 -2.77 2.85
C MET A 71 -9.61 -1.93 2.03
N GLN A 72 -10.14 -1.30 0.98
CA GLN A 72 -9.43 -0.36 0.12
C GLN A 72 -9.38 1.01 0.79
N LEU A 73 -8.16 1.53 0.97
CA LEU A 73 -7.92 2.88 1.47
C LEU A 73 -8.12 3.87 0.32
N SER A 74 -9.37 4.10 -0.09
CA SER A 74 -9.60 4.86 -1.34
C SER A 74 -9.27 6.34 -1.23
N ASP A 75 -9.47 7.00 -0.09
CA ASP A 75 -9.09 8.42 0.14
C ASP A 75 -9.22 8.82 1.63
N SER A 76 -9.25 7.82 2.53
CA SER A 76 -9.60 8.05 3.94
C SER A 76 -8.38 8.35 4.78
N LYS A 77 -8.46 9.44 5.58
CA LYS A 77 -7.50 9.76 6.64
C LYS A 77 -7.17 8.49 7.46
N PRO A 78 -5.87 8.20 7.71
CA PRO A 78 -5.44 7.13 8.62
C PRO A 78 -6.20 7.04 9.94
N SER A 79 -6.54 8.16 10.58
CA SER A 79 -7.39 8.19 11.79
C SER A 79 -8.78 7.57 11.58
N ARG A 80 -9.39 7.81 10.42
CA ARG A 80 -10.69 7.25 10.06
C ARG A 80 -10.61 5.77 9.73
N LEU A 81 -9.52 5.35 9.07
CA LEU A 81 -9.23 3.93 8.87
C LEU A 81 -9.13 3.19 10.20
N LEU A 82 -8.39 3.73 11.17
CA LEU A 82 -8.27 3.13 12.50
C LEU A 82 -9.63 2.94 13.16
N LEU A 83 -10.51 3.95 13.10
CA LEU A 83 -11.88 3.85 13.62
C LEU A 83 -12.68 2.74 12.95
N GLU A 84 -12.55 2.59 11.63
CA GLU A 84 -13.25 1.55 10.89
C GLU A 84 -12.73 0.14 11.22
N ILE A 85 -11.41 0.00 11.36
CA ILE A 85 -10.76 -1.23 11.84
C ILE A 85 -11.27 -1.57 13.25
N ARG A 86 -11.30 -0.60 14.18
CA ARG A 86 -11.84 -0.80 15.53
C ARG A 86 -13.31 -1.20 15.54
N CYS A 87 -14.12 -0.55 14.71
CA CYS A 87 -15.55 -0.83 14.58
C CYS A 87 -15.78 -2.28 14.12
N LYS A 88 -14.99 -2.75 13.15
CA LYS A 88 -15.08 -4.14 12.65
C LYS A 88 -14.46 -5.17 13.60
N ALA A 89 -13.39 -4.80 14.30
CA ALA A 89 -12.75 -5.68 15.26
C ALA A 89 -13.60 -5.89 16.52
N GLU A 90 -14.51 -4.97 16.84
CA GLU A 90 -15.47 -5.06 17.96
C GLU A 90 -14.80 -5.54 19.28
N ASN A 91 -13.57 -5.10 19.52
CA ASN A 91 -12.72 -5.49 20.67
C ASN A 91 -12.35 -6.99 20.77
N ARG A 92 -12.52 -7.75 19.69
CA ARG A 92 -12.16 -9.19 19.60
C ARG A 92 -10.67 -9.42 19.27
N MET A 93 -9.91 -8.36 18.99
CA MET A 93 -8.50 -8.42 18.61
C MET A 93 -7.62 -7.69 19.63
N THR A 94 -6.38 -8.16 19.81
CA THR A 94 -5.41 -7.47 20.67
C THR A 94 -4.92 -6.16 20.02
N GLU A 95 -4.48 -5.23 20.85
CA GLU A 95 -4.01 -3.91 20.39
C GLU A 95 -2.77 -4.02 19.49
N GLU A 96 -1.89 -4.99 19.74
CA GLU A 96 -0.71 -5.29 18.92
C GLU A 96 -1.09 -5.69 17.50
N LEU A 97 -2.13 -6.52 17.37
CA LEU A 97 -2.60 -6.97 16.08
C LEU A 97 -3.32 -5.86 15.32
N LEU A 98 -4.11 -5.05 16.03
CA LEU A 98 -4.74 -3.87 15.46
C LEU A 98 -3.68 -2.87 14.96
N LYS A 99 -2.59 -2.69 15.71
CA LYS A 99 -1.43 -1.88 15.30
C LYS A 99 -0.76 -2.47 14.06
N SER A 100 -0.53 -3.78 14.02
CA SER A 100 0.08 -4.43 12.85
C SER A 100 -0.77 -4.29 11.58
N LEU A 101 -2.09 -4.50 11.69
CA LEU A 101 -3.03 -4.35 10.57
C LEU A 101 -3.11 -2.89 10.12
N PHE A 102 -3.22 -1.97 11.07
CA PHE A 102 -3.23 -0.53 10.77
C PHE A 102 -1.99 -0.12 9.99
N LEU A 103 -0.79 -0.49 10.45
CA LEU A 103 0.46 -0.18 9.75
C LEU A 103 0.51 -0.81 8.37
N GLN A 104 0.13 -2.09 8.21
CA GLN A 104 0.09 -2.77 6.91
C GLN A 104 -0.80 -2.07 5.87
N ARG A 105 -1.83 -1.34 6.31
CA ARG A 105 -2.72 -0.57 5.42
C ARG A 105 -2.11 0.75 4.94
N LEU A 106 -1.13 1.29 5.67
CA LEU A 106 -0.49 2.55 5.31
C LEU A 106 0.52 2.34 4.18
N THR A 107 0.82 3.39 3.43
CA THR A 107 1.88 3.36 2.42
C THR A 107 3.25 3.13 3.07
N THR A 108 4.17 2.47 2.36
CA THR A 108 5.48 2.06 2.88
C THR A 108 6.27 3.22 3.48
N TYR A 109 6.17 4.42 2.90
CA TYR A 109 6.83 5.62 3.42
C TYR A 109 6.28 6.04 4.80
N VAL A 110 4.95 6.03 4.98
CA VAL A 110 4.33 6.35 6.27
C VAL A 110 4.71 5.30 7.32
N GLN A 111 4.72 4.02 6.93
CA GLN A 111 5.19 2.93 7.81
C GLN A 111 6.63 3.14 8.28
N GLN A 112 7.54 3.55 7.39
CA GLN A 112 8.96 3.78 7.73
C GLN A 112 9.15 4.90 8.75
N ILE A 113 8.35 5.97 8.64
CA ILE A 113 8.41 7.09 9.60
C ILE A 113 7.84 6.66 10.95
N LEU A 114 6.71 5.95 10.93
CA LEU A 114 6.05 5.47 12.15
C LEU A 114 6.79 4.29 12.81
N ALA A 115 7.68 3.59 12.11
CA ALA A 115 8.46 2.49 12.67
C ALA A 115 9.38 2.95 13.83
N ILE A 116 9.74 4.23 13.85
CA ILE A 116 10.58 4.83 14.89
C ILE A 116 9.76 5.20 16.13
N SER A 117 8.45 5.44 15.98
CA SER A 117 7.57 5.83 17.08
C SER A 117 6.94 4.60 17.74
N ASN A 118 7.18 4.45 19.04
CA ASN A 118 6.57 3.38 19.84
C ASN A 118 5.33 3.86 20.62
N ASP A 119 4.64 4.86 20.08
CA ASP A 119 3.45 5.45 20.69
C ASP A 119 2.21 4.54 20.56
N GLN A 120 1.16 4.96 21.27
CA GLN A 120 -0.18 4.36 21.22
C GLN A 120 -0.80 4.47 19.83
N LEU A 121 -1.71 3.54 19.53
CA LEU A 121 -2.29 3.40 18.20
C LEU A 121 -3.06 4.65 17.75
N GLU A 122 -3.74 5.37 18.65
CA GLU A 122 -4.40 6.63 18.30
C GLU A 122 -3.39 7.70 17.85
N LYS A 123 -2.29 7.87 18.59
CA LYS A 123 -1.25 8.85 18.25
C LYS A 123 -0.55 8.49 16.94
N LEU A 124 -0.32 7.21 16.68
CA LEU A 124 0.23 6.74 15.40
C LEU A 124 -0.67 7.14 14.24
N ALA A 125 -1.99 7.09 14.41
CA ALA A 125 -2.91 7.51 13.37
C ALA A 125 -2.96 9.03 13.19
N GLU A 126 -2.85 9.82 14.27
CA GLU A 126 -2.71 11.28 14.17
C GLU A 126 -1.41 11.68 13.46
N MET A 127 -0.30 11.01 13.76
CA MET A 127 0.97 11.22 13.06
C MET A 127 0.87 10.82 11.59
N ALA A 128 0.23 9.68 11.29
CA ALA A 128 -0.01 9.25 9.92
C ALA A 128 -0.83 10.28 9.12
N ASP A 129 -1.87 10.86 9.72
CA ASP A 129 -2.66 11.94 9.12
C ASP A 129 -1.77 13.15 8.77
N GLY A 130 -0.90 13.56 9.69
CA GLY A 130 0.03 14.68 9.48
C GLY A 130 1.05 14.42 8.36
N ILE A 131 1.60 13.20 8.29
CA ILE A 131 2.55 12.79 7.24
C ILE A 131 1.86 12.80 5.87
N MET A 132 0.67 12.21 5.77
CA MET A 132 -0.07 12.15 4.50
C MET A 132 -0.51 13.53 4.00
N ALA A 133 -0.90 14.42 4.92
CA ALA A 133 -1.20 15.81 4.59
C ALA A 133 0.05 16.53 4.05
N ALA A 134 1.19 16.41 4.73
CA ALA A 134 2.44 17.02 4.30
C ALA A 134 2.88 16.57 2.90
N THR A 135 2.74 15.27 2.58
CA THR A 135 3.05 14.76 1.24
C THR A 135 2.07 15.20 0.15
N SER A 136 0.79 15.43 0.46
CA SER A 136 -0.14 15.99 -0.52
C SER A 136 0.23 17.42 -0.90
N HIS A 137 0.75 18.19 0.07
CA HIS A 137 1.23 19.55 -0.19
C HIS A 137 2.50 19.58 -1.04
N THR A 138 3.41 18.59 -0.94
CA THR A 138 4.61 18.53 -1.79
C THR A 138 4.31 18.10 -3.22
N LEU A 139 3.32 17.23 -3.44
CA LEU A 139 2.88 16.84 -4.79
C LEU A 139 2.25 18.01 -5.56
N SER A 140 1.45 18.85 -4.89
CA SER A 140 0.87 20.05 -5.51
C SER A 140 1.93 21.08 -5.93
N ILE A 141 3.07 21.14 -5.24
CA ILE A 141 4.20 22.00 -5.64
C ILE A 141 4.89 21.46 -6.90
N HIS A 142 4.97 20.13 -7.07
CA HIS A 142 5.57 19.52 -8.27
C HIS A 142 4.71 19.69 -9.53
N GLU A 143 3.39 19.81 -9.41
CA GLU A 143 2.50 20.02 -10.57
C GLU A 143 2.72 21.41 -11.21
N ILE A 144 2.92 22.45 -10.39
CA ILE A 144 3.26 23.79 -10.88
C ILE A 144 4.64 23.80 -11.56
N ASP A 145 5.59 23.00 -11.06
CA ASP A 145 6.91 22.86 -11.69
C ASP A 145 6.85 22.05 -13.00
N ALA A 146 5.91 21.09 -13.15
CA ALA A 146 5.74 20.35 -14.39
C ALA A 146 5.24 21.25 -15.55
N GLU A 147 4.27 22.14 -15.29
CA GLU A 147 3.83 23.14 -16.27
C GLU A 147 4.97 24.11 -16.63
N ASN A 148 5.75 24.53 -15.63
CA ASN A 148 6.88 25.42 -15.81
C ASN A 148 8.04 24.73 -16.56
N GLN A 149 8.24 23.42 -16.35
CA GLN A 149 9.17 22.59 -17.13
C GLN A 149 8.69 22.44 -18.57
N GLY A 150 7.40 22.24 -18.80
CA GLY A 150 6.80 22.22 -20.15
C GLY A 150 7.04 23.53 -20.92
N LEU A 151 6.85 24.67 -20.26
CA LEU A 151 7.14 26.00 -20.83
C LEU A 151 8.64 26.16 -21.16
N LYS A 152 9.53 25.75 -20.25
CA LYS A 152 10.99 25.78 -20.45
C LYS A 152 11.42 24.89 -21.63
N ILE A 153 10.83 23.70 -21.77
CA ILE A 153 11.09 22.78 -22.89
C ILE A 153 10.64 23.42 -24.22
N SER A 154 9.45 24.04 -24.25
CA SER A 154 8.97 24.72 -25.47
C SER A 154 9.90 25.88 -25.86
N MET A 155 10.37 26.66 -24.88
CA MET A 155 11.26 27.80 -25.11
C MET A 155 12.63 27.35 -25.62
N LEU A 156 13.18 26.25 -25.07
CA LEU A 156 14.42 25.63 -25.56
C LEU A 156 14.27 25.11 -26.99
N MET A 157 13.13 24.52 -27.33
CA MET A 157 12.85 24.04 -28.69
C MET A 157 12.77 25.21 -29.69
N ASP A 158 12.13 26.32 -29.29
CA ASP A 158 12.04 27.53 -30.11
C ASP A 158 13.41 28.19 -30.31
N ILE A 159 14.23 28.27 -29.26
CA ILE A 159 15.63 28.77 -29.33
C ILE A 159 16.48 27.88 -30.25
N SER A 160 16.39 26.56 -30.11
CA SER A 160 17.12 25.59 -30.95
C SER A 160 16.77 25.75 -32.43
N SER A 161 15.49 25.96 -32.75
CA SER A 161 15.03 26.18 -34.12
C SER A 161 15.60 27.47 -34.73
N ARG A 162 15.68 28.55 -33.95
CA ARG A 162 16.27 29.83 -34.37
C ARG A 162 17.77 29.72 -34.60
N LEU A 163 18.47 28.99 -33.74
CA LEU A 163 19.91 28.73 -33.84
C LEU A 163 20.25 27.94 -35.11
N SER A 164 19.46 26.90 -35.41
CA SER A 164 19.60 26.09 -36.64
C SER A 164 19.38 26.94 -37.91
N ARG A 165 18.42 27.87 -37.88
CA ARG A 165 18.16 28.82 -38.97
C ARG A 165 19.29 29.85 -39.16
N LEU A 166 19.97 30.22 -38.07
CA LEU A 166 21.14 31.11 -38.13
C LEU A 166 22.37 30.40 -38.70
N GLU A 167 22.65 29.16 -38.28
CA GLU A 167 23.76 28.37 -38.83
C GLU A 167 23.61 28.11 -40.34
N THR A 168 22.40 27.82 -40.81
CA THR A 168 22.12 27.63 -42.24
C THR A 168 22.31 28.91 -43.05
N ARG A 169 22.00 30.08 -42.47
CA ARG A 169 22.21 31.38 -43.10
C ARG A 169 23.69 31.75 -43.17
N GLU A 170 24.48 31.49 -42.13
CA GLU A 170 25.93 31.75 -42.15
C GLU A 170 26.66 30.90 -43.23
N ARG A 171 26.29 29.62 -43.37
CA ARG A 171 26.82 28.75 -44.42
C ARG A 171 26.46 29.23 -45.83
N SER A 172 25.31 29.89 -45.98
CA SER A 172 24.86 30.43 -47.26
C SER A 172 25.59 31.73 -47.64
N THR A 173 26.04 32.51 -46.65
CA THR A 173 26.76 33.78 -46.87
C THR A 173 28.26 33.65 -47.12
N SER A 174 28.88 32.51 -46.78
CA SER A 174 30.32 32.28 -47.02
C SER A 174 30.65 31.92 -48.48
N SER A 175 29.65 31.70 -49.34
CA SER A 175 29.83 31.45 -50.77
C SER A 175 29.55 32.71 -51.61
N GLY A 176 30.31 33.78 -51.37
CA GLY A 176 30.26 35.01 -52.16
C GLY A 176 30.68 34.82 -53.62
N PRO A 177 30.09 35.54 -54.59
CA PRO A 177 30.28 35.28 -56.02
C PRO A 177 31.69 35.67 -56.47
N LYS A 178 32.42 34.72 -57.08
CA LYS A 178 33.70 34.97 -57.78
C LYS A 178 33.48 36.02 -58.88
N ARG A 179 33.89 37.27 -58.61
CA ARG A 179 33.92 38.37 -59.59
C ARG A 179 34.78 37.95 -60.79
N ARG A 180 34.12 37.64 -61.91
CA ARG A 180 34.78 37.47 -63.22
C ARG A 180 35.37 38.82 -63.65
N PHE A 181 36.69 38.95 -63.53
CA PHE A 181 37.46 40.00 -64.19
C PHE A 181 37.28 39.87 -65.71
N ARG A 182 36.44 40.74 -66.28
CA ARG A 182 36.26 40.87 -67.73
C ARG A 182 37.44 41.70 -68.26
N ARG A 183 38.43 41.03 -68.87
CA ARG A 183 39.55 41.70 -69.55
C ARG A 183 39.01 42.49 -70.76
N ARG A 184 39.29 43.80 -70.77
CA ARG A 184 39.19 44.66 -71.95
C ARG A 184 40.30 44.26 -72.94
N SER A 185 39.95 43.78 -74.12
CA SER A 185 40.86 43.70 -75.27
C SER A 185 40.57 44.87 -76.20
N ALA A 186 41.53 45.79 -76.27
CA ALA A 186 41.60 46.83 -77.29
C ALA A 186 42.06 46.18 -78.61
N SER A 187 41.31 46.40 -79.68
CA SER A 187 41.72 46.08 -81.05
C SER A 187 41.79 47.38 -81.84
N ARG A 188 43.03 47.80 -82.14
CA ARG A 188 43.32 48.84 -83.13
C ARG A 188 43.06 48.25 -84.51
N ASN A 189 42.26 48.92 -85.35
CA ASN A 189 42.21 48.63 -86.77
C ASN A 189 42.91 49.76 -87.54
N SER A 190 43.81 49.36 -88.45
CA SER A 190 44.74 50.15 -89.24
C SER A 190 44.53 49.81 -90.71
N GLY A 191 44.49 50.82 -91.58
CA GLY A 191 44.51 50.70 -93.05
C GLY A 191 43.16 50.27 -93.66
N ASN A 192 42.72 50.79 -94.81
CA ASN A 192 43.37 51.57 -95.86
C ASN A 192 42.28 52.34 -96.61
#